data_AF-A0A7C4MAW3-F1
#
_entry.id   AF-A0A7C4MAW3-F1
#
_cell.length_a   1.000
_cell.length_b   1.000
_cell.length_c   1.000
_cell.angle_alpha   90.00
_cell.angle_beta   90.00
_cell.angle_gamma   90.00
#
_symmetry.space_group_name_H-M   'P 1'
#
loop_
_entity.id
_entity.type
_entity.pdbx_description
1 polymer ?
#
loop_
_entity_poly.entity_id
_entity_poly.type
_entity_poly.pdbx_seq_one_letter_code
_entity_poly.pdbx_strand_id
1 'polypeptide(L)'
;MKDVRKQYQNVVEIFVYLSKAGDQVIKWYRLGDELKENFSKIFVEINANSPFLAGQLQTGKFEFFLIAPATSNTVAKISTGIADSLISNAAIMALKAFIPVYIMPSDYEEGIITTKIPGGKDLKIRVRKEDVEHVKKLAS
;
A
#
# COMPACT_ATOMS: atom_id res chain seq x y z
N MET A 1 2.87 -12.23 2.33
CA MET A 1 3.60 -11.46 3.38
C MET A 1 3.95 -12.28 4.62
N LYS A 2 3.12 -13.24 5.07
CA LYS A 2 3.45 -14.15 6.17
C LYS A 2 4.77 -14.89 5.96
N ASP A 3 4.93 -15.48 4.77
CA ASP A 3 6.14 -16.24 4.43
C ASP A 3 7.38 -15.33 4.40
N VAL A 4 7.24 -14.11 3.87
CA VAL A 4 8.30 -13.09 3.87
C VAL A 4 8.73 -12.76 5.30
N ARG A 5 7.79 -12.50 6.22
CA ARG A 5 8.14 -12.29 7.63
C ARG A 5 8.86 -13.51 8.19
N LYS A 6 8.30 -14.71 8.01
CA LYS A 6 8.87 -15.94 8.59
C LYS A 6 10.29 -16.22 8.08
N GLN A 7 10.53 -15.97 6.80
CA GLN A 7 11.81 -16.18 6.14
C GLN A 7 12.87 -15.15 6.58
N TYR A 8 12.47 -13.89 6.78
CA TYR A 8 13.40 -12.79 7.05
C TYR A 8 13.29 -12.19 8.46
N GLN A 9 12.60 -12.86 9.40
CA GLN A 9 12.34 -12.35 10.76
C GLN A 9 13.60 -11.96 11.55
N ASN A 10 14.75 -12.55 11.23
CA ASN A 10 16.03 -12.26 11.89
C ASN A 10 16.88 -11.23 11.14
N VAL A 11 16.37 -10.72 10.01
CA VAL A 11 17.11 -9.82 9.09
C VAL A 11 16.40 -8.47 8.95
N VAL A 12 15.07 -8.48 8.89
CA VAL A 12 14.28 -7.25 8.69
C VAL A 12 13.19 -7.11 9.74
N GLU A 13 12.98 -5.89 10.21
CA GLU A 13 11.83 -5.52 11.01
C GLU A 13 10.74 -4.91 10.11
N ILE A 14 9.53 -5.47 10.15
CA ILE A 14 8.43 -5.04 9.29
C ILE A 14 7.41 -4.24 10.13
N PHE A 15 7.17 -3.00 9.70
CA PHE A 15 6.11 -2.14 10.22
C PHE A 15 5.01 -2.07 9.17
N VAL A 16 3.78 -2.38 9.57
CA VAL A 16 2.60 -2.37 8.70
C VAL A 16 1.84 -1.07 8.91
N TYR A 17 1.60 -0.34 7.82
CA TYR A 17 0.77 0.86 7.82
C TYR A 17 -0.43 0.64 6.90
N LEU A 18 -1.62 0.87 7.44
CA LEU A 18 -2.88 0.73 6.73
C LEU A 18 -3.46 2.11 6.44
N SER A 19 -3.91 2.34 5.20
CA SER A 19 -4.78 3.47 4.92
C SER A 19 -6.14 3.28 5.60
N LYS A 20 -6.94 4.34 5.75
CA LYS A 20 -8.30 4.22 6.30
C LYS A 20 -9.14 3.21 5.51
N ALA A 21 -9.05 3.26 4.19
CA ALA A 21 -9.73 2.30 3.32
C ALA A 21 -9.16 0.88 3.47
N GLY A 22 -7.84 0.74 3.61
CA GLY A 22 -7.20 -0.55 3.83
C GLY A 22 -7.64 -1.23 5.12
N ASP A 23 -7.75 -0.49 6.23
CA ASP A 23 -8.25 -1.01 7.50
C ASP A 23 -9.71 -1.48 7.40
N GLN A 24 -10.57 -0.73 6.69
CA GLN A 24 -11.96 -1.15 6.44
C GLN A 24 -12.03 -2.44 5.63
N VAL A 25 -11.25 -2.54 4.55
CA VAL A 25 -11.20 -3.73 3.71
C VAL A 25 -10.70 -4.93 4.50
N ILE A 26 -9.62 -4.80 5.27
CA ILE A 26 -9.10 -5.89 6.12
C ILE A 26 -10.16 -6.42 7.09
N LYS A 27 -10.97 -5.52 7.67
CA LYS A 27 -12.10 -5.91 8.53
C LYS A 27 -13.20 -6.65 7.75
N TRP A 28 -13.55 -6.19 6.55
CA TRP A 28 -14.56 -6.87 5.71
C TRP A 28 -14.15 -8.29 5.32
N TYR A 29 -12.87 -8.50 5.01
CA TYR A 29 -12.34 -9.83 4.69
C TYR A 29 -11.98 -10.67 5.94
N ARG A 30 -12.20 -10.13 7.16
CA ARG A 30 -11.86 -10.78 8.45
C ARG A 30 -10.38 -11.19 8.56
N LEU A 31 -9.50 -10.39 7.96
CA LEU A 31 -8.04 -10.63 7.95
C LEU A 31 -7.32 -9.90 9.11
N GLY A 32 -8.07 -9.23 9.99
CA GLY A 32 -7.50 -8.42 11.06
C GLY A 32 -6.72 -9.23 12.10
N ASP A 33 -7.25 -10.39 12.50
CA ASP A 33 -6.61 -11.26 13.50
C ASP A 33 -5.35 -11.90 12.91
N GLU A 34 -5.46 -12.39 11.68
CA GLU A 34 -4.32 -12.87 10.90
C GLU A 34 -3.20 -11.82 10.81
N LEU A 35 -3.53 -10.57 10.54
CA LEU A 35 -2.54 -9.49 10.47
C LEU A 35 -1.84 -9.29 11.82
N LYS A 36 -2.58 -9.28 12.93
CA LYS A 36 -2.04 -9.06 14.28
C LYS A 36 -1.18 -10.22 14.79
N GLU A 37 -1.55 -11.46 14.47
CA GLU A 37 -0.71 -12.63 14.76
C GLU A 37 0.61 -12.56 14.00
N ASN A 38 0.57 -11.98 12.79
CA ASN A 38 1.70 -11.95 11.89
C ASN A 38 2.52 -10.67 11.95
N PHE A 39 2.09 -9.59 12.60
CA PHE A 39 2.86 -8.36 12.68
C PHE A 39 2.62 -7.66 14.02
N SER A 40 3.70 -7.33 14.73
CA SER A 40 3.62 -6.67 16.03
C SER A 40 3.43 -5.15 15.92
N LYS A 41 3.87 -4.55 14.81
CA LYS A 41 3.84 -3.10 14.59
C LYS A 41 2.87 -2.75 13.47
N ILE A 42 1.61 -2.54 13.83
CA ILE A 42 0.54 -2.18 12.90
C ILE A 42 0.00 -0.81 13.27
N PHE A 43 -0.09 0.08 12.27
CA PHE A 43 -0.62 1.42 12.44
C PHE A 43 -1.70 1.68 11.39
N VAL A 44 -2.73 2.44 11.78
CA VAL A 44 -3.82 2.85 10.89
C VAL A 44 -3.78 4.35 10.70
N GLU A 45 -3.99 4.78 9.47
CA GLU A 45 -4.09 6.18 9.09
C GLU A 45 -5.17 6.94 9.88
N ILE A 46 -4.76 8.03 10.50
CA ILE A 46 -5.64 9.05 11.10
C ILE A 46 -5.81 10.21 10.11
N ASN A 47 -4.72 10.63 9.47
CA ASN A 47 -4.69 11.63 8.40
C ASN A 47 -3.37 11.49 7.60
N ALA A 48 -3.12 12.40 6.66
CA ALA A 48 -1.95 12.37 5.79
C ALA A 48 -0.59 12.34 6.52
N ASN A 49 -0.51 12.84 7.75
CA ASN A 49 0.72 12.92 8.54
C ASN A 49 0.73 12.05 9.81
N SER A 50 -0.39 11.39 10.13
CA SER A 50 -0.55 10.64 11.38
C SER A 50 -1.02 9.20 11.11
N PRO A 51 -0.28 8.19 11.58
CA PRO A 51 1.02 8.22 12.28
C PRO A 51 2.15 8.89 11.48
N PHE A 52 3.22 9.34 12.15
CA PHE A 52 4.30 10.13 11.55
C PHE A 52 5.27 9.33 10.66
N LEU A 53 4.73 8.54 9.73
CA LEU A 53 5.46 7.69 8.79
C LEU A 53 6.34 8.52 7.84
N ALA A 54 5.79 9.62 7.30
CA ALA A 54 6.53 10.48 6.38
C ALA A 54 7.84 11.00 7.01
N GLY A 55 7.78 11.48 8.25
CA GLY A 55 8.97 11.92 8.96
C GLY A 55 9.94 10.78 9.25
N GLN A 56 9.45 9.60 9.63
CA GLN A 56 10.29 8.42 9.84
C GLN A 56 11.06 8.01 8.58
N LEU A 57 10.43 8.08 7.42
CA LEU A 57 11.09 7.83 6.13
C LEU A 57 12.14 8.90 5.83
N GLN A 58 11.83 10.18 6.06
CA GLN A 58 12.77 11.28 5.83
C GLN A 58 14.02 11.22 6.71
N THR A 59 13.90 10.70 7.93
CA THR A 59 15.05 10.54 8.84
C THR A 59 15.85 9.26 8.57
N GLY A 60 15.53 8.48 7.54
CA GLY A 60 16.21 7.22 7.22
C GLY A 60 15.94 6.09 8.21
N LYS A 61 14.80 6.12 8.92
CA LYS A 61 14.44 5.04 9.87
C LYS A 61 14.16 3.71 9.15
N PHE A 62 13.74 3.77 7.89
CA PHE A 62 13.41 2.62 7.07
C PHE A 62 14.35 2.56 5.86
N GLU A 63 14.85 1.37 5.55
CA GLU A 63 15.69 1.14 4.37
C GLU A 63 14.90 1.24 3.05
N PHE A 64 13.61 0.88 3.08
CA PHE A 64 12.71 1.02 1.94
C PHE A 64 11.25 1.12 2.39
N PHE A 65 10.39 1.56 1.47
CA PHE A 65 8.95 1.58 1.66
C PHE A 65 8.25 0.72 0.60
N LEU A 66 7.44 -0.27 1.04
CA LEU A 66 6.68 -1.15 0.16
C LEU A 66 5.17 -0.86 0.28
N ILE A 67 4.52 -0.60 -0.85
CA ILE A 67 3.06 -0.40 -0.95
C ILE A 67 2.47 -1.59 -1.71
N ALA A 68 1.89 -2.54 -0.97
CA ALA A 68 1.33 -3.75 -1.56
C ALA A 68 0.10 -4.26 -0.78
N PRO A 69 -1.06 -4.44 -1.43
CA PRO A 69 -1.38 -3.94 -2.77
C PRO A 69 -1.53 -2.40 -2.80
N ALA A 70 -1.29 -1.78 -3.94
CA ALA A 70 -1.57 -0.37 -4.20
C ALA A 70 -2.80 -0.23 -5.09
N THR A 71 -3.85 0.44 -4.59
CA THR A 71 -5.08 0.69 -5.37
C THR A 71 -4.81 1.70 -6.49
N SER A 72 -5.63 1.65 -7.55
CA SER A 72 -5.61 2.66 -8.62
C SER A 72 -5.64 4.11 -8.09
N ASN A 73 -6.41 4.37 -7.02
CA ASN A 73 -6.42 5.69 -6.38
C ASN A 73 -5.06 6.06 -5.76
N THR A 74 -4.41 5.15 -5.04
CA THR A 74 -3.08 5.40 -4.45
C THR A 74 -2.04 5.60 -5.55
N VAL A 75 -2.06 4.77 -6.59
CA VAL A 75 -1.19 4.86 -7.76
C VAL A 75 -1.37 6.21 -8.46
N ALA A 76 -2.61 6.62 -8.75
CA ALA A 76 -2.92 7.90 -9.37
C ALA A 76 -2.42 9.07 -8.54
N LYS A 77 -2.68 9.06 -7.22
CA LYS A 77 -2.20 10.09 -6.28
C LYS A 77 -0.68 10.24 -6.31
N ILE A 78 0.06 9.13 -6.21
CA ILE A 78 1.53 9.16 -6.22
C ILE A 78 2.04 9.65 -7.58
N SER A 79 1.50 9.12 -8.69
CA SER A 79 1.95 9.48 -10.05
C SER A 79 1.68 10.94 -10.42
N THR A 80 0.80 11.63 -9.69
CA THR A 80 0.45 13.03 -9.89
C THR A 80 0.95 13.96 -8.78
N GLY A 81 1.63 13.42 -7.75
CA GLY A 81 2.17 14.21 -6.64
C GLY A 81 1.15 14.61 -5.58
N ILE A 82 -0.03 13.99 -5.54
CA ILE A 82 -1.06 14.24 -4.52
C ILE A 82 -0.70 13.52 -3.21
N ALA A 83 -0.43 14.29 -2.16
CA ALA A 83 0.04 13.84 -0.85
C ALA A 83 -1.01 14.00 0.28
N ASP A 84 -2.27 13.68 0.01
CA ASP A 84 -3.42 13.93 0.92
C ASP A 84 -3.82 12.73 1.79
N SER A 85 -3.15 11.59 1.65
CA SER A 85 -3.34 10.39 2.47
C SER A 85 -2.03 9.96 3.09
N LEU A 86 -2.07 9.17 4.18
CA LEU A 86 -0.86 8.71 4.85
C LEU A 86 0.11 8.04 3.88
N ILE A 87 -0.41 7.14 3.04
CA ILE A 87 0.39 6.33 2.13
C ILE A 87 0.95 7.18 0.98
N SER A 88 0.15 8.05 0.37
CA SER A 88 0.64 8.89 -0.74
C SER A 88 1.63 9.96 -0.26
N ASN A 89 1.39 10.56 0.91
CA ASN A 89 2.34 11.50 1.52
C ASN A 89 3.66 10.81 1.89
N ALA A 90 3.59 9.64 2.55
CA ALA A 90 4.77 8.86 2.90
C ALA A 90 5.60 8.47 1.66
N ALA A 91 4.95 8.04 0.57
CA ALA A 91 5.63 7.71 -0.68
C ALA A 91 6.38 8.92 -1.27
N ILE A 92 5.71 10.06 -1.39
CA ILE A 92 6.32 11.29 -1.94
C ILE A 92 7.46 11.78 -1.06
N MET A 93 7.33 11.71 0.27
CA MET A 93 8.38 12.13 1.20
C MET A 93 9.57 11.15 1.21
N ALA A 94 9.34 9.85 1.07
CA ALA A 94 10.39 8.85 0.89
C ALA A 94 11.21 9.13 -0.37
N LEU A 95 10.55 9.39 -1.51
CA LEU A 95 11.22 9.74 -2.76
C LEU A 95 12.09 11.00 -2.62
N LYS A 96 11.57 12.04 -1.94
CA LYS A 96 12.34 13.27 -1.64
C LYS A 96 13.56 13.02 -0.74
N ALA A 97 13.50 11.98 0.09
CA ALA A 97 14.57 11.58 1.00
C ALA A 97 15.48 10.49 0.41
N PHE A 98 15.34 10.16 -0.88
CA PHE A 98 16.09 9.11 -1.57
C PHE A 98 15.91 7.70 -0.97
N ILE A 99 14.79 7.47 -0.27
CA ILE A 99 14.42 6.14 0.21
C ILE A 99 13.72 5.37 -0.91
N PRO A 100 14.18 4.15 -1.25
CA PRO A 100 13.53 3.31 -2.24
C PRO A 100 12.05 3.07 -1.93
N VAL A 101 11.19 3.30 -2.92
CA VAL A 101 9.74 3.04 -2.83
C VAL A 101 9.37 1.97 -3.85
N TYR A 102 8.85 0.85 -3.38
CA TYR A 102 8.33 -0.24 -4.19
C TYR A 102 6.81 -0.23 -4.14
N ILE A 103 6.17 -0.30 -5.31
CA ILE A 103 4.72 -0.21 -5.44
C ILE A 103 4.25 -1.43 -6.23
N MET A 104 3.26 -2.15 -5.71
CA MET A 104 2.59 -3.26 -6.38
C MET A 104 1.17 -2.83 -6.77
N PRO A 105 0.95 -2.26 -7.96
CA PRO A 105 -0.38 -1.87 -8.42
C PRO A 105 -1.29 -3.09 -8.57
N SER A 106 -2.52 -2.99 -8.07
CA SER A 106 -3.53 -4.02 -8.32
C SER A 106 -4.01 -4.04 -9.77
N ASP A 107 -4.05 -2.86 -10.41
CA ASP A 107 -4.66 -2.63 -11.72
C ASP A 107 -3.59 -2.20 -12.74
N TYR A 108 -2.68 -3.11 -13.11
CA TYR A 108 -1.52 -2.80 -13.95
C TYR A 108 -1.71 -3.08 -15.45
N GLU A 109 -2.76 -3.77 -15.84
CA GLU A 109 -3.06 -4.16 -17.22
C GLU A 109 -4.53 -3.92 -17.55
N GLU A 110 -4.81 -3.39 -18.75
CA GLU A 110 -6.18 -3.13 -19.21
C GLU A 110 -6.92 -4.46 -19.42
N GLY A 111 -8.16 -4.54 -18.96
CA GLY A 111 -8.93 -5.76 -19.13
C GLY A 111 -10.12 -5.86 -18.20
N ILE A 112 -10.87 -6.95 -18.37
CA ILE A 112 -11.94 -7.31 -17.45
C ILE A 112 -11.40 -8.41 -16.54
N ILE A 113 -11.32 -8.10 -15.26
CA ILE A 113 -10.95 -9.07 -14.22
C ILE A 113 -12.21 -9.48 -13.45
N THR A 114 -12.25 -10.75 -13.05
CA THR A 114 -13.29 -11.26 -12.15
C THR A 114 -12.63 -11.54 -10.82
N THR A 115 -13.09 -10.88 -9.76
CA THR A 115 -12.61 -11.09 -8.40
C THR A 115 -13.74 -11.57 -7.49
N LYS A 116 -13.39 -12.12 -6.34
CA LYS A 116 -14.37 -12.55 -5.33
C LYS A 116 -14.48 -11.52 -4.23
N ILE A 117 -15.69 -11.02 -3.99
CA ILE A 117 -15.97 -10.14 -2.86
C ILE A 117 -16.14 -10.95 -1.57
N PRO A 118 -16.13 -10.30 -0.39
CA PRO A 118 -16.50 -10.95 0.85
C PRO A 118 -17.88 -11.60 0.70
N GLY A 119 -17.99 -12.90 0.97
CA GLY A 119 -19.19 -13.70 0.73
C GLY A 119 -19.17 -14.55 -0.55
N GLY A 120 -18.10 -14.49 -1.34
CA GLY A 120 -17.82 -15.46 -2.41
C GLY A 120 -18.50 -15.20 -3.75
N LYS A 121 -19.25 -14.09 -3.88
CA LYS A 121 -19.83 -13.68 -5.16
C LYS A 121 -18.75 -13.14 -6.09
N ASP A 122 -18.92 -13.39 -7.38
CA ASP A 122 -18.07 -12.83 -8.41
C ASP A 122 -18.43 -11.37 -8.68
N LEU A 123 -17.40 -10.53 -8.75
CA LEU A 123 -17.46 -9.14 -9.14
C LEU A 123 -16.59 -8.94 -10.37
N LYS A 124 -17.22 -8.54 -11.48
CA LYS A 124 -16.52 -8.11 -12.68
C LYS A 124 -16.10 -6.66 -12.54
N ILE A 125 -14.82 -6.39 -12.75
CA ILE A 125 -14.23 -5.05 -12.73
C ILE A 125 -13.49 -4.86 -14.06
N ARG A 126 -13.59 -3.66 -14.61
CA ARG A 126 -12.81 -3.25 -15.78
C ARG A 126 -11.66 -2.36 -15.31
N VAL A 127 -10.44 -2.79 -15.55
CA VAL A 127 -9.25 -1.94 -15.45
C VAL A 127 -9.25 -1.02 -16.67
N ARG A 128 -9.26 0.29 -16.45
CA ARG A 128 -9.35 1.28 -17.52
C ARG A 128 -7.95 1.70 -17.97
N LYS A 129 -7.89 2.33 -19.14
CA LYS A 129 -6.66 2.90 -19.70
C LYS A 129 -6.00 3.88 -18.73
N GLU A 130 -6.79 4.73 -18.09
CA GLU A 130 -6.30 5.75 -17.15
C GLU A 130 -5.60 5.12 -15.95
N ASP A 131 -6.12 3.99 -15.45
CA ASP A 131 -5.53 3.28 -14.32
C ASP A 131 -4.12 2.77 -14.69
N VAL A 132 -3.98 2.20 -15.89
CA VAL A 132 -2.70 1.71 -16.44
C VAL A 132 -1.74 2.84 -16.82
N GLU A 133 -2.25 3.98 -17.31
CA GLU A 133 -1.42 5.17 -17.59
C GLU A 133 -0.72 5.68 -16.32
N HIS A 134 -1.41 5.69 -15.18
CA HIS A 134 -0.79 6.06 -13.91
C HIS A 134 0.29 5.07 -13.47
N VAL A 135 0.11 3.77 -13.72
CA VAL A 135 1.14 2.75 -13.47
C VAL A 135 2.37 3.00 -14.35
N LYS A 136 2.16 3.22 -15.66
CA LYS A 136 3.25 3.53 -16.60
C LYS A 136 4.01 4.79 -16.20
N LYS A 137 3.30 5.82 -15.72
CA LYS A 137 3.89 7.07 -15.25
C LYS A 137 4.72 6.90 -13.96
N LEU A 138 4.40 5.94 -13.09
CA LEU A 138 5.24 5.63 -11.94
C LEU A 138 6.53 4.88 -12.32
N ALA A 139 6.52 4.16 -13.44
CA ALA A 139 7.64 3.34 -13.89
C ALA A 139 8.65 4.11 -14.76
N SER A 140 8.32 5.35 -15.18
CA SER A 140 9.16 6.22 -16.00
C SER A 140 10.03 7.14 -15.16
#